data_AF-A0A0W8CWQ3-F1
#
_entry.id   AF-A0A0W8CWQ3-F1
#
_cell.length_a   1.000
_cell.length_b   1.000
_cell.length_c   1.000
_cell.angle_alpha   90.00
_cell.angle_beta   90.00
_cell.angle_gamma   90.00
#
_symmetry.space_group_name_H-M   'P 1'
#
loop_
_entity.id
_entity.type
_entity.pdbx_description
1 polymer ?
#
loop_
_entity_poly.entity_id
_entity_poly.type
_entity_poly.pdbx_seq_one_letter_code
_entity_poly.pdbx_strand_id
1 'polypeptide(L)'
;MGNGPSKGYVHSNNDYQLAIEASKELEYLLEKEFNAHGQGLHEKVSSVESAIPVPTVRSIRYVATLRNRLIHDREMRALPDRQKFISKFDDAMVELNILIDKKRLDAGGTHTSDPGCVIS
;
A
#
# COMPACT_ATOMS: atom_id res chain seq x y z
N MET A 1 -2.07 -10.90 -26.35
CA MET A 1 -1.63 -9.95 -25.30
C MET A 1 -2.57 -10.12 -24.11
N GLY A 2 -2.06 -10.52 -22.94
CA GLY A 2 -2.90 -10.76 -21.75
C GLY A 2 -3.23 -9.45 -21.04
N ASN A 3 -4.41 -8.89 -21.29
CA ASN A 3 -5.04 -7.94 -20.36
C ASN A 3 -5.73 -8.77 -19.27
N GLY A 4 -5.01 -9.08 -18.20
CA GLY A 4 -5.66 -9.50 -16.97
C GLY A 4 -6.49 -8.32 -16.45
N PRO A 5 -7.73 -8.53 -15.97
CA PRO A 5 -8.48 -7.46 -15.35
C PRO A 5 -7.69 -7.02 -14.12
N SER A 6 -7.18 -5.79 -14.13
CA SER A 6 -6.84 -5.09 -12.90
C SER A 6 -8.06 -5.22 -12.00
N LYS A 7 -7.97 -6.06 -10.95
CA LYS A 7 -9.04 -6.19 -9.96
C LYS A 7 -9.21 -4.81 -9.33
N GLY A 8 -10.06 -3.98 -9.92
CA GLY A 8 -10.49 -2.74 -9.31
C GLY A 8 -11.08 -3.11 -7.96
N TYR A 9 -10.62 -2.46 -6.90
CA TYR A 9 -11.20 -2.67 -5.59
C TYR A 9 -12.69 -2.34 -5.68
N VAL A 10 -13.55 -3.26 -5.24
CA VAL A 10 -14.97 -2.97 -5.15
C VAL A 10 -15.16 -2.09 -3.93
N HIS A 11 -15.34 -0.80 -4.16
CA HIS A 11 -15.52 0.17 -3.08
C HIS A 11 -16.95 0.11 -2.54
N SER A 12 -17.08 -0.01 -1.24
CA SER A 12 -18.37 0.07 -0.56
C SER A 12 -19.00 1.47 -0.74
N ASN A 13 -20.33 1.51 -0.86
CA ASN A 13 -21.09 2.78 -1.02
C ASN A 13 -21.10 3.63 0.27
N ASN A 14 -20.79 3.03 1.42
CA ASN A 14 -20.70 3.72 2.70
C ASN A 14 -19.27 4.22 2.94
N ASP A 15 -19.11 5.51 3.22
CA ASP A 15 -17.81 6.16 3.40
C ASP A 15 -17.00 5.61 4.59
N TYR A 16 -17.67 5.26 5.70
CA TYR A 16 -17.01 4.68 6.86
C TYR A 16 -16.46 3.31 6.51
N GLN A 17 -17.28 2.47 5.88
CA GLN A 17 -16.86 1.14 5.48
C GLN A 17 -15.72 1.21 4.46
N LEU A 18 -15.84 2.06 3.44
CA LEU A 18 -14.81 2.31 2.45
C LEU A 18 -13.49 2.72 3.10
N ALA A 19 -13.52 3.70 4.02
CA ALA A 19 -12.30 4.19 4.66
C ALA A 19 -11.64 3.13 5.56
N ILE A 20 -12.44 2.33 6.26
CA ILE A 20 -11.96 1.25 7.13
C ILE A 20 -11.35 0.12 6.30
N GLU A 21 -12.05 -0.34 5.25
CA GLU A 21 -11.59 -1.43 4.37
C GLU A 21 -10.32 -1.04 3.62
N ALA A 22 -10.30 0.16 3.02
CA ALA A 22 -9.12 0.70 2.34
C ALA A 22 -7.91 0.81 3.28
N SER A 23 -8.13 1.27 4.52
CA SER A 23 -7.04 1.37 5.49
C SER A 23 -6.51 -0.01 5.89
N LYS A 24 -7.40 -0.96 6.20
CA LYS A 24 -7.01 -2.34 6.55
C LYS A 24 -6.18 -3.01 5.46
N GLU A 25 -6.55 -2.79 4.21
CA GLU A 25 -5.80 -3.36 3.08
C GLU A 25 -4.39 -2.79 2.98
N LEU A 26 -4.25 -1.46 3.01
CA LEU A 26 -2.93 -0.84 2.98
C LEU A 26 -2.08 -1.26 4.18
N GLU A 27 -2.68 -1.32 5.36
CA GLU A 27 -2.00 -1.79 6.57
C GLU A 27 -1.47 -3.22 6.42
N TYR A 28 -2.31 -4.13 5.89
CA TYR A 28 -1.93 -5.52 5.67
C TYR A 28 -0.77 -5.65 4.68
N LEU A 29 -0.82 -4.94 3.55
CA LEU A 29 0.27 -4.97 2.55
C LEU A 29 1.57 -4.43 3.11
N LEU A 30 1.53 -3.31 3.84
CA LEU A 30 2.71 -2.70 4.44
C LEU A 30 3.35 -3.63 5.48
N GLU A 31 2.54 -4.26 6.34
CA GLU A 31 3.04 -5.22 7.33
C GLU A 31 3.66 -6.45 6.68
N LYS A 32 2.97 -7.05 5.72
CA LYS A 32 3.36 -8.34 5.15
C LYS A 32 4.55 -8.23 4.21
N GLU A 33 4.58 -7.21 3.36
CA GLU A 33 5.54 -7.13 2.26
C GLU A 33 6.72 -6.22 2.59
N PHE A 34 6.54 -5.27 3.51
CA PHE A 34 7.55 -4.29 3.89
C PHE A 34 7.96 -4.36 5.36
N ASN A 35 7.40 -5.29 6.14
CA ASN A 35 7.63 -5.42 7.59
C ASN A 35 7.34 -4.10 8.33
N ALA A 36 6.28 -3.39 7.92
CA ALA A 36 5.88 -2.17 8.61
C ALA A 36 5.43 -2.45 10.06
N HIS A 37 5.62 -1.46 10.93
CA HIS A 37 5.28 -1.53 12.34
C HIS A 37 4.54 -0.26 12.78
N GLY A 38 3.62 -0.40 13.73
CA GLY A 38 2.82 0.70 14.28
C GLY A 38 1.37 0.30 14.54
N GLN A 39 0.63 1.12 15.29
CA GLN A 39 -0.74 0.83 15.70
C GLN A 39 -1.78 1.10 14.60
N GLY A 40 -1.44 1.93 13.60
CA GLY A 40 -2.34 2.23 12.49
C GLY A 40 -1.60 2.69 11.25
N LEU A 41 -2.35 2.88 10.16
CA LEU A 41 -1.81 3.18 8.82
C LEU A 41 -0.77 4.31 8.79
N HIS A 42 -0.97 5.38 9.55
CA HIS A 42 -0.05 6.53 9.58
C HIS A 42 1.32 6.17 10.18
N GLU A 43 1.34 5.38 11.25
CA GLU A 43 2.59 4.92 11.87
C GLU A 43 3.28 3.88 11.00
N LYS A 44 2.50 2.92 10.47
CA LYS A 44 3.01 1.87 9.57
C LYS A 44 3.69 2.46 8.35
N VAL A 45 3.06 3.40 7.63
CA VAL A 45 3.69 4.01 6.45
C VAL A 45 4.96 4.79 6.82
N SER A 46 5.00 5.41 8.00
CA SER A 46 6.18 6.15 8.46
C SER A 46 7.34 5.20 8.80
N SER A 47 7.05 3.99 9.31
CA SER A 47 8.09 2.98 9.59
C SER A 47 8.80 2.46 8.34
N VAL A 48 8.16 2.53 7.17
CA VAL A 48 8.70 2.03 5.90
C VAL A 48 8.87 3.13 4.83
N GLU A 49 8.87 4.40 5.24
CA GLU A 49 8.91 5.53 4.30
C GLU A 49 10.19 5.57 3.46
N SER A 50 11.28 4.96 3.94
CA SER A 50 12.55 4.85 3.21
C SER A 50 12.52 3.78 2.12
N ALA A 51 11.62 2.80 2.22
CA ALA A 51 11.51 1.68 1.28
C ALA A 51 10.47 1.92 0.17
N ILE A 52 9.67 2.99 0.29
CA ILE A 52 8.54 3.29 -0.57
C ILE A 52 8.76 4.66 -1.24
N PRO A 53 8.40 4.85 -2.52
CA PRO A 53 8.45 6.16 -3.16
C PRO A 53 7.65 7.22 -2.40
N VAL A 54 8.26 8.41 -2.26
CA VAL A 54 7.63 9.60 -1.65
C VAL A 54 6.21 9.89 -2.16
N PRO A 55 5.88 9.83 -3.47
CA PRO A 55 4.50 10.06 -3.92
C PRO A 55 3.51 9.04 -3.34
N THR A 56 3.89 7.76 -3.28
CA THR A 56 3.08 6.68 -2.70
C THR A 56 2.87 6.89 -1.20
N VAL A 57 3.93 7.25 -0.47
CA VAL A 57 3.84 7.63 0.96
C VAL A 57 2.84 8.77 1.17
N ARG A 58 2.85 9.80 0.31
CA ARG A 58 1.89 10.92 0.39
C ARG A 58 0.45 10.46 0.14
N SER A 59 0.21 9.58 -0.83
CA SER A 59 -1.11 9.01 -1.10
C SER A 59 -1.63 8.21 0.10
N ILE A 60 -0.79 7.36 0.70
CA ILE A 60 -1.15 6.58 1.90
C ILE A 60 -1.44 7.51 3.10
N ARG A 61 -0.60 8.52 3.32
CA ARG A 61 -0.82 9.52 4.39
C ARG A 61 -2.12 10.30 4.20
N TYR A 62 -2.50 10.61 2.97
CA TYR A 62 -3.79 11.23 2.67
C TYR A 62 -4.96 10.33 3.10
N VAL A 63 -4.93 9.04 2.74
CA VAL A 63 -5.93 8.06 3.15
C VAL A 63 -6.01 7.94 4.68
N ALA A 64 -4.85 7.80 5.35
CA ALA A 64 -4.77 7.71 6.81
C ALA A 64 -5.36 8.95 7.49
N THR A 65 -5.05 10.15 6.97
CA THR A 65 -5.55 11.42 7.51
C THR A 65 -7.08 11.50 7.39
N LEU A 66 -7.63 11.19 6.22
CA LEU A 66 -9.07 11.25 6.01
C LEU A 66 -9.83 10.18 6.78
N ARG A 67 -9.31 8.95 6.87
CA ARG A 67 -9.89 7.91 7.72
C ARG A 67 -9.88 8.35 9.19
N ASN A 68 -8.77 8.88 9.69
CA ASN A 68 -8.69 9.32 11.09
C ASN A 68 -9.67 10.44 11.38
N ARG A 69 -9.80 11.42 10.47
CA ARG A 69 -10.82 12.46 10.61
C ARG A 69 -12.23 11.85 10.56
N LEU A 70 -12.55 11.01 9.58
CA LEU A 70 -13.89 10.42 9.46
C LEU A 70 -14.32 9.63 10.70
N ILE A 71 -13.38 8.93 11.35
CA ILE A 71 -13.67 8.09 12.52
C ILE A 71 -13.70 8.89 13.82
N HIS A 72 -12.83 9.89 13.99
CA HIS A 72 -12.64 10.58 15.26
C HIS A 72 -13.29 11.96 15.34
N ASP A 73 -13.46 12.64 14.21
CA ASP A 73 -14.07 13.96 14.14
C ASP A 73 -15.60 13.83 14.17
N ARG A 74 -16.24 14.36 15.21
CA ARG A 74 -17.70 14.28 15.40
C ARG A 74 -18.47 15.08 14.36
N GLU A 75 -17.85 16.08 13.74
CA GLU A 75 -18.47 16.93 12.74
C GLU A 75 -18.36 16.34 11.32
N MET A 76 -17.38 15.46 11.09
CA MET A 76 -17.17 14.79 9.81
C MET A 76 -18.04 13.53 9.69
N ARG A 77 -19.13 13.63 8.93
CA ARG A 77 -20.07 12.51 8.69
C ARG A 77 -19.90 11.79 7.37
N ALA A 78 -19.07 12.31 6.48
CA ALA A 78 -18.82 11.78 5.13
C ALA A 78 -17.43 12.19 4.65
N LEU A 79 -16.90 11.49 3.66
CA LEU A 79 -15.67 11.89 2.99
C LEU A 79 -15.91 13.16 2.17
N PRO A 80 -15.08 14.22 2.32
CA PRO A 80 -15.31 15.48 1.61
C PRO A 80 -15.18 15.33 0.10
N ASP A 81 -14.28 14.42 -0.33
CA ASP A 81 -14.09 14.06 -1.73
C ASP A 81 -13.83 12.56 -1.80
N ARG A 82 -14.93 11.80 -1.94
CA ARG A 82 -14.91 10.34 -2.04
C ARG A 82 -14.09 9.88 -3.25
N GLN A 83 -14.20 10.56 -4.39
CA GLN A 83 -13.51 10.15 -5.62
C GLN A 83 -11.99 10.33 -5.49
N LYS A 84 -11.55 11.42 -4.87
CA LYS A 84 -10.14 11.64 -4.57
C LYS A 84 -9.61 10.67 -3.52
N PHE A 85 -10.41 10.30 -2.53
CA PHE A 85 -10.03 9.24 -1.57
C PHE A 85 -9.77 7.92 -2.29
N ILE A 86 -10.72 7.50 -3.15
CA ILE A 86 -10.60 6.28 -3.96
C ILE A 86 -9.37 6.36 -4.86
N SER A 87 -9.20 7.44 -5.62
CA SER A 87 -8.04 7.62 -6.49
C SER A 87 -6.72 7.53 -5.73
N LYS A 88 -6.61 8.14 -4.53
CA LYS A 88 -5.38 8.07 -3.74
C LYS A 88 -5.12 6.66 -3.18
N PHE A 89 -6.17 5.93 -2.83
CA PHE A 89 -6.05 4.53 -2.44
C PHE A 89 -5.62 3.67 -3.63
N ASP A 90 -6.25 3.81 -4.79
CA ASP A 90 -5.93 3.05 -5.99
C ASP A 90 -4.50 3.34 -6.48
N ASP A 91 -4.09 4.62 -6.51
CA ASP A 91 -2.72 5.04 -6.82
C ASP A 91 -1.73 4.32 -5.89
N ALA A 92 -2.01 4.31 -4.58
CA ALA A 92 -1.14 3.65 -3.61
C ALA A 92 -1.09 2.14 -3.80
N MET A 93 -2.24 1.50 -4.08
CA MET A 93 -2.32 0.06 -4.31
C MET A 93 -1.55 -0.36 -5.57
N VAL A 94 -1.70 0.38 -6.67
CA VAL A 94 -0.97 0.08 -7.91
C VAL A 94 0.53 0.17 -7.69
N GLU A 95 1.00 1.27 -7.10
CA GLU A 95 2.43 1.48 -6.83
C GLU A 95 3.00 0.43 -5.85
N LEU A 96 2.27 0.11 -4.78
CA LEU A 96 2.71 -0.93 -3.85
C LEU A 96 2.84 -2.29 -4.54
N ASN A 97 1.86 -2.68 -5.37
CA ASN A 97 1.93 -3.94 -6.10
C ASN A 97 3.12 -3.99 -7.08
N ILE A 98 3.40 -2.89 -7.79
CA ILE A 98 4.58 -2.79 -8.66
C ILE A 98 5.87 -3.02 -7.86
N LEU A 99 5.98 -2.43 -6.66
CA LEU A 99 7.15 -2.59 -5.79
C LEU A 99 7.27 -4.03 -5.26
N ILE A 100 6.16 -4.64 -4.89
CA ILE A 100 6.10 -6.04 -4.43
C ILE A 100 6.56 -6.97 -5.56
N ASP A 101 6.03 -6.79 -6.77
CA ASP A 101 6.40 -7.60 -7.93
C ASP A 101 7.89 -7.42 -8.25
N LYS A 102 8.40 -6.18 -8.24
CA LYS A 102 9.82 -5.90 -8.42
C LYS A 102 10.68 -6.61 -7.37
N LYS A 103 10.31 -6.51 -6.09
CA LYS A 103 11.02 -7.17 -4.98
C LYS A 103 11.06 -8.70 -5.15
N ARG A 104 9.99 -9.29 -5.69
CA ARG A 104 9.90 -10.74 -5.96
C ARG A 104 10.77 -11.17 -7.14
N LEU A 105 10.85 -10.34 -8.18
CA LEU A 105 11.75 -10.57 -9.32
C LEU A 105 13.23 -10.50 -8.88
N ASP A 106 13.58 -9.50 -8.07
CA ASP A 106 14.94 -9.34 -7.54
C ASP A 106 15.32 -10.51 -6.61
N ALA A 107 14.38 -11.00 -5.79
CA ALA A 107 14.58 -12.18 -4.92
C ALA A 107 14.71 -13.51 -5.69
N GLY A 108 14.18 -13.61 -6.92
CA GLY A 108 14.36 -14.77 -7.80
C GLY A 108 15.69 -14.77 -8.56
N GLY A 109 16.49 -13.71 -8.46
CA GLY A 109 17.71 -13.47 -9.23
C GLY A 109 19.03 -13.89 -8.58
N THR A 110 19.04 -14.48 -7.37
CA THR A 110 20.27 -15.06 -6.82
C THR A 110 20.57 -16.39 -7.50
N HIS A 111 21.09 -16.32 -8.73
CA HIS A 111 21.99 -17.35 -9.24
C HIS A 111 23.21 -17.38 -8.32
N THR A 112 23.33 -18.43 -7.53
CA THR A 112 24.59 -18.88 -6.96
C THR A 112 25.52 -19.24 -8.14
N SER A 113 26.25 -18.28 -8.68
CA SER A 113 27.49 -18.56 -9.39
C SER A 113 28.55 -18.79 -8.34
N ASP A 114 28.60 -20.01 -7.79
CA ASP A 114 29.81 -20.49 -7.14
C ASP A 114 30.81 -20.80 -8.28
N PRO A 115 31.93 -20.08 -8.40
CA PRO A 115 32.97 -20.47 -9.34
C PRO A 115 33.62 -21.73 -8.79
N GLY A 116 33.35 -22.87 -9.44
CA GLY A 116 34.14 -24.07 -9.32
C GLY A 116 35.62 -23.75 -9.51
N CYS A 117 36.35 -23.59 -8.41
CA CYS A 117 37.79 -23.46 -8.41
C CYS A 117 38.38 -24.86 -8.30
N VAL A 118 38.55 -25.50 -9.45
CA VAL A 118 39.45 -26.65 -9.61
C VAL A 118 40.88 -26.13 -9.65
N ILE A 119 41.68 -26.42 -8.63
CA ILE A 119 43.14 -26.31 -8.75
C ILE A 119 43.83 -27.46 -7.97
N SER A 120 44.57 -28.24 -8.75
CA SER A 120 45.69 -29.16 -8.44
C SER A 120 45.44 -30.44 -7.64
#